data_AF-A0A6V8E8W2-F1
#
_entry.id   AF-A0A6V8E8W2-F1
#
_cell.length_a   1.000
_cell.length_b   1.000
_cell.length_c   1.000
_cell.angle_alpha   90.00
_cell.angle_beta   90.00
_cell.angle_gamma   90.00
#
_symmetry.space_group_name_H-M   'P 1'
#
loop_
_entity.id
_entity.type
_entity.pdbx_description
1 polymer ?
#
loop_
_entity_poly.entity_id
_entity_poly.type
_entity_poly.pdbx_seq_one_letter_code
_entity_poly.pdbx_strand_id
1 'polypeptide(L)'
;MEGVHFSCQSNCGKCCDQPGGIVYLSPDDASRLADHAELSVEDWLERDTRRTYDGRYVLKSREVDGVCIHLNERQQCTVYEVRPAQCRAFPWWGENLATLSAWKSVKAACPGIDAEDALLIDGQTIRLNIFADRTSTKGFRTWPPSDYRIKR
;
A
#
# COMPACT_ATOMS: atom_id res chain seq x y z
N MET A 1 -15.29 14.01 8.55
CA MET A 1 -15.45 12.57 8.71
C MET A 1 -15.10 12.30 10.16
N GLU A 2 -16.05 11.80 10.93
CA GLU A 2 -15.76 11.24 12.25
C GLU A 2 -14.72 10.12 12.04
N GLY A 3 -13.74 10.01 12.94
CA GLY A 3 -12.65 9.05 12.79
C GLY A 3 -13.14 7.60 12.74
N VAL A 4 -12.23 6.66 12.46
CA VAL A 4 -12.53 5.23 12.44
C VAL A 4 -11.63 4.53 13.46
N HIS A 5 -12.21 3.70 14.32
CA HIS A 5 -11.43 2.81 15.17
C HIS A 5 -10.79 1.74 14.30
N PHE A 6 -9.46 1.73 14.24
CA PHE A 6 -8.71 0.76 13.46
C PHE A 6 -7.41 0.35 14.13
N SER A 7 -7.18 -0.97 14.19
CA SER A 7 -5.86 -1.57 14.47
C SER A 7 -5.62 -2.71 13.50
N CYS A 8 -4.45 -2.73 12.85
CA CYS A 8 -4.09 -3.82 11.96
C CYS A 8 -3.79 -5.08 12.76
N GLN A 9 -4.53 -6.16 12.48
CA GLN A 9 -4.42 -7.40 13.24
C GLN A 9 -3.23 -8.25 12.80
N SER A 10 -2.55 -8.84 13.77
CA SER A 10 -1.52 -9.87 13.53
C SER A 10 -2.10 -11.09 12.82
N ASN A 11 -1.32 -11.71 11.94
CA ASN A 11 -1.69 -12.92 11.18
C ASN A 11 -2.96 -12.75 10.33
N CYS A 12 -3.23 -11.53 9.85
CA CYS A 12 -4.41 -11.22 9.05
C CYS A 12 -4.17 -11.34 7.55
N GLY A 13 -3.18 -10.61 7.02
CA GLY A 13 -2.81 -10.65 5.60
C GLY A 13 -3.87 -10.19 4.58
N LYS A 14 -5.15 -10.00 4.95
CA LYS A 14 -6.28 -9.83 4.02
C LYS A 14 -6.11 -8.71 2.97
N CYS A 15 -5.42 -7.62 3.30
CA CYS A 15 -5.15 -6.55 2.33
C CYS A 15 -4.01 -6.88 1.35
N CYS A 16 -3.15 -7.85 1.68
CA CYS A 16 -2.01 -8.31 0.88
C CYS A 16 -2.29 -9.63 0.14
N ASP A 17 -3.20 -10.45 0.68
CA ASP A 17 -3.58 -11.78 0.21
C ASP A 17 -4.66 -11.71 -0.89
N GLN A 18 -4.47 -10.80 -1.86
CA GLN A 18 -5.38 -10.58 -2.98
C GLN A 18 -4.66 -10.95 -4.29
N PRO A 19 -4.93 -12.13 -4.87
CA PRO A 19 -4.34 -12.53 -6.15
C PRO A 19 -4.63 -11.51 -7.24
N GLY A 20 -3.58 -11.08 -7.95
CA GLY A 20 -3.70 -10.07 -9.01
C GLY A 20 -3.82 -8.62 -8.51
N GLY A 21 -3.69 -8.40 -7.20
CA GLY A 21 -3.62 -7.06 -6.62
C GLY A 21 -2.53 -6.19 -7.26
N ILE A 22 -2.81 -4.90 -7.43
CA ILE A 22 -1.86 -3.94 -7.99
C ILE A 22 -1.56 -2.90 -6.94
N VAL A 23 -0.28 -2.78 -6.58
CA VAL A 23 0.21 -1.72 -5.68
C VAL A 23 1.07 -0.77 -6.48
N TYR A 24 0.52 0.39 -6.82
CA TYR A 24 1.27 1.47 -7.47
C TYR A 24 2.21 2.16 -6.49
N LEU A 25 3.35 2.59 -7.00
CA LEU A 25 4.39 3.25 -6.22
C LEU A 25 4.55 4.71 -6.65
N SER A 26 4.70 5.59 -5.67
CA SER A 26 5.32 6.90 -5.91
C SER A 26 6.85 6.78 -5.93
N PRO A 27 7.58 7.77 -6.48
CA PRO A 27 9.05 7.83 -6.35
C PRO A 27 9.54 7.79 -4.90
N ASP A 28 8.78 8.41 -3.98
CA ASP A 28 9.11 8.44 -2.56
C ASP A 28 8.87 7.06 -1.90
N ASP A 29 7.84 6.31 -2.34
CA ASP A 29 7.65 4.92 -1.90
C ASP A 29 8.83 4.05 -2.34
N ALA A 30 9.27 4.19 -3.60
CA ALA A 30 10.40 3.44 -4.13
C ALA A 30 11.71 3.75 -3.38
N SER A 31 11.97 5.02 -3.10
CA SER A 31 13.14 5.44 -2.31
C SER A 31 13.10 4.82 -0.91
N ARG A 32 11.97 4.95 -0.21
CA ARG A 32 11.81 4.45 1.17
C ARG A 32 11.93 2.92 1.26
N LEU A 33 11.41 2.20 0.27
CA LEU A 33 11.49 0.74 0.24
C LEU A 33 12.89 0.25 -0.14
N ALA A 34 13.57 0.92 -1.06
CA ALA A 34 14.96 0.63 -1.40
C ALA A 34 15.90 0.87 -0.22
N ASP A 35 15.73 1.99 0.49
CA ASP A 35 16.49 2.31 1.70
C ASP A 35 16.29 1.23 2.78
N HIS A 36 15.04 0.79 2.98
CA HIS A 36 14.73 -0.30 3.91
C HIS A 36 15.33 -1.65 3.49
N ALA A 37 15.50 -1.87 2.19
CA ALA A 37 16.12 -3.07 1.64
C ALA A 37 17.66 -2.97 1.55
N GLU A 38 18.24 -1.84 1.96
CA GLU A 38 19.68 -1.55 1.85
C GLU A 38 20.20 -1.66 0.41
N LEU A 39 19.39 -1.22 -0.56
CA LEU A 39 19.71 -1.25 -1.99
C LEU A 39 19.66 0.15 -2.61
N SER A 40 20.31 0.30 -3.77
CA SER A 40 19.99 1.43 -4.65
C SER A 40 18.53 1.31 -5.12
N VAL A 41 17.92 2.45 -5.47
CA VAL A 41 16.53 2.45 -5.94
C VAL A 41 16.42 1.68 -7.26
N GLU A 42 17.42 1.79 -8.12
CA GLU A 42 17.54 1.04 -9.37
C GLU A 42 17.54 -0.48 -9.12
N ASP A 43 18.40 -0.97 -8.24
CA ASP A 43 18.48 -2.41 -7.91
C ASP A 43 17.19 -2.91 -7.25
N TRP A 44 16.62 -2.10 -6.36
CA TRP A 44 15.37 -2.45 -5.70
C TRP A 44 14.20 -2.52 -6.68
N LEU A 45 14.10 -1.57 -7.62
CA LEU A 45 13.08 -1.58 -8.65
C LEU A 45 13.19 -2.84 -9.52
N GLU A 46 14.39 -3.23 -9.92
CA GLU A 46 14.60 -4.46 -10.70
C GLU A 46 14.20 -5.72 -9.90
N ARG A 47 14.61 -5.77 -8.63
CA ARG A 47 14.36 -6.92 -7.74
C ARG A 47 12.90 -7.09 -7.36
N ASP A 48 12.23 -6.02 -6.92
CA ASP A 48 10.96 -6.11 -6.18
C ASP A 48 9.75 -5.56 -6.95
N THR A 49 9.95 -4.94 -8.13
CA THR A 49 8.87 -4.31 -8.88
C THR A 49 8.72 -4.87 -10.29
N ARG A 50 7.51 -4.75 -10.83
CA ARG A 50 7.20 -5.01 -12.24
C ARG A 50 6.59 -3.76 -12.85
N ARG A 51 6.45 -3.75 -14.17
CA ARG A 51 5.76 -2.68 -14.88
C ARG A 51 4.36 -3.12 -15.31
N THR A 52 3.41 -2.19 -15.23
CA THR A 52 2.10 -2.32 -15.88
C THR A 52 2.25 -2.18 -17.39
N TYR A 53 1.18 -2.47 -18.14
CA TYR A 53 1.14 -2.29 -19.60
C TYR A 53 1.46 -0.84 -20.01
N ASP A 54 1.00 0.15 -19.22
CA ASP A 54 1.29 1.56 -19.46
C ASP A 54 2.64 2.03 -18.86
N GLY A 55 3.47 1.09 -18.41
CA GLY A 55 4.86 1.32 -18.00
C GLY A 55 5.06 1.82 -16.56
N ARG A 56 4.01 1.88 -15.73
CA ARG A 56 4.14 2.32 -14.32
C ARG A 56 4.73 1.21 -13.45
N TYR A 57 5.59 1.58 -12.51
CA TYR A 57 6.12 0.66 -11.51
C TYR A 57 5.05 0.28 -10.48
N VAL A 58 4.94 -1.03 -10.23
CA VAL A 58 4.08 -1.63 -9.21
C VAL A 58 4.86 -2.74 -8.51
N LEU A 59 4.50 -3.07 -7.25
CA LEU A 59 5.13 -4.22 -6.58
C LEU A 59 4.90 -5.51 -7.37
N LYS A 60 5.89 -6.41 -7.35
CA LYS A 60 5.72 -7.78 -7.84
C LYS A 60 4.69 -8.52 -6.98
N SER A 61 4.14 -9.57 -7.57
CA SER A 61 3.43 -10.61 -6.85
C SER A 61 4.31 -11.85 -6.81
N ARG A 62 4.18 -12.69 -5.78
CA ARG A 62 4.84 -14.00 -5.76
C ARG A 62 4.30 -14.86 -6.90
N GLU A 63 5.17 -15.63 -7.54
CA GLU A 63 4.80 -16.46 -8.68
C GLU A 63 3.90 -17.64 -8.29
N VAL A 64 4.02 -18.13 -7.04
CA VAL A 64 3.31 -19.33 -6.56
C VAL A 64 1.81 -19.11 -6.36
N ASP A 65 1.40 -17.94 -5.87
CA ASP A 65 0.01 -17.66 -5.45
C ASP A 65 -0.52 -16.30 -5.93
N GLY A 66 0.33 -15.47 -6.55
CA GLY A 66 -0.08 -14.20 -7.13
C GLY A 66 -0.34 -13.09 -6.10
N VAL A 67 0.03 -13.29 -4.82
CA VAL A 67 -0.18 -12.30 -3.76
C VAL A 67 1.07 -11.46 -3.52
N CYS A 68 0.97 -10.44 -2.65
CA CYS A 68 2.06 -9.50 -2.40
C CYS A 68 3.38 -10.19 -2.00
N ILE A 69 4.50 -9.80 -2.63
CA ILE A 69 5.85 -10.31 -2.32
C ILE A 69 6.28 -10.09 -0.87
N HIS A 70 5.72 -9.09 -0.19
CA HIS A 70 6.06 -8.77 1.20
C HIS A 70 5.13 -9.42 2.22
N LEU A 71 4.18 -10.27 1.81
CA LEU A 71 3.41 -11.08 2.75
C LEU A 71 4.26 -12.30 3.13
N ASN A 72 4.52 -12.54 4.41
CA ASN A 72 5.24 -13.75 4.84
C ASN A 72 4.29 -14.94 5.06
N GLU A 73 4.85 -16.12 5.34
CA GLU A 73 4.09 -17.35 5.62
C GLU A 73 3.18 -17.24 6.86
N ARG A 74 3.46 -16.29 7.76
CA ARG A 74 2.66 -16.00 8.96
C ARG A 74 1.58 -14.95 8.72
N GLN A 75 1.27 -14.61 7.46
CA GLN A 75 0.27 -13.59 7.11
C GLN A 75 0.60 -12.19 7.68
N GLN A 76 1.89 -11.84 7.71
CA GLN A 76 2.39 -10.54 8.16
C GLN A 76 3.15 -9.83 7.03
N CYS A 77 2.98 -8.52 6.94
CA CYS A 77 3.73 -7.68 5.99
C CYS A 77 5.15 -7.45 6.51
N THR A 78 6.16 -7.86 5.74
CA THR A 78 7.58 -7.72 6.12
C THR A 78 8.08 -6.27 6.05
N VAL A 79 7.38 -5.40 5.32
CA VAL A 79 7.73 -3.99 5.14
C VAL A 79 6.69 -3.05 5.79
N TYR A 80 6.00 -3.52 6.83
CA TYR A 80 4.82 -2.83 7.38
C TYR A 80 5.08 -1.36 7.73
N GLU A 81 6.22 -1.04 8.36
CA GLU A 81 6.56 0.33 8.78
C GLU A 81 6.80 1.29 7.60
N VAL A 82 7.39 0.77 6.53
CA VAL A 82 7.76 1.54 5.32
C VAL A 82 6.79 1.35 4.16
N ARG A 83 5.65 0.68 4.41
CA ARG A 83 4.66 0.29 3.40
C ARG A 83 4.29 1.44 2.44
N PRO A 84 4.08 1.15 1.15
CA PRO A 84 3.65 2.15 0.17
C PRO A 84 2.42 2.93 0.64
N ALA A 85 2.24 4.16 0.16
CA ALA A 85 1.09 4.96 0.55
C ALA A 85 -0.25 4.28 0.24
N GLN A 86 -0.33 3.56 -0.89
CA GLN A 86 -1.51 2.75 -1.23
C GLN A 86 -1.80 1.68 -0.18
N CYS A 87 -0.79 0.95 0.31
CA CYS A 87 -0.96 -0.01 1.40
C CYS A 87 -1.34 0.68 2.73
N ARG A 88 -0.79 1.86 3.02
CA ARG A 88 -1.13 2.66 4.21
C ARG A 88 -2.55 3.23 4.16
N ALA A 89 -3.11 3.38 2.96
CA ALA A 89 -4.46 3.85 2.74
C ALA A 89 -5.54 2.78 2.94
N PHE A 90 -5.19 1.52 3.18
CA PHE A 90 -6.17 0.53 3.60
C PHE A 90 -6.55 0.77 5.07
N PRO A 91 -7.84 0.68 5.48
CA PRO A 91 -9.04 0.31 4.71
C PRO A 91 -9.78 1.45 4.00
N TRP A 92 -9.26 2.67 3.98
CA TRP A 92 -9.88 3.88 3.41
C TRP A 92 -9.59 4.11 1.92
N TRP A 93 -9.39 3.04 1.13
CA TRP A 93 -9.30 3.17 -0.33
C TRP A 93 -10.56 3.82 -0.92
N GLY A 94 -10.39 4.55 -2.03
CA GLY A 94 -11.49 5.27 -2.67
C GLY A 94 -12.69 4.38 -2.99
N GLU A 95 -12.44 3.14 -3.44
CA GLU A 95 -13.47 2.12 -3.70
C GLU A 95 -14.18 1.64 -2.44
N ASN A 96 -13.46 1.50 -1.33
CA ASN A 96 -14.03 1.09 -0.03
C ASN A 96 -14.97 2.16 0.54
N LEU A 97 -14.66 3.44 0.26
CA LEU A 97 -15.42 4.59 0.72
C LEU A 97 -16.47 5.07 -0.29
N ALA A 98 -16.57 4.45 -1.47
CA ALA A 98 -17.41 4.94 -2.57
C ALA A 98 -18.91 4.90 -2.23
N THR A 99 -19.35 3.89 -1.47
CA THR A 99 -20.75 3.74 -1.06
C THR A 99 -20.84 3.17 0.36
N LEU A 100 -21.98 3.38 1.02
CA LEU A 100 -22.25 2.75 2.31
C LEU A 100 -22.22 1.22 2.23
N SER A 101 -22.61 0.64 1.10
CA SER A 101 -22.58 -0.81 0.88
C SER A 101 -21.14 -1.32 0.80
N ALA A 102 -20.28 -0.65 0.01
CA ALA A 102 -18.86 -0.98 -0.09
C ALA A 102 -18.18 -0.89 1.29
N TRP A 103 -18.46 0.17 2.04
CA TRP A 103 -17.91 0.33 3.38
C TRP A 103 -18.36 -0.79 4.33
N LYS A 104 -19.64 -1.16 4.32
CA LYS A 104 -20.16 -2.29 5.12
C LYS A 104 -19.46 -3.60 4.78
N SER A 105 -19.23 -3.89 3.49
CA SER A 105 -18.49 -5.08 3.07
C SER A 105 -17.05 -5.08 3.59
N VAL A 106 -16.39 -3.92 3.57
CA VAL A 106 -15.02 -3.77 4.09
C VAL A 106 -14.98 -3.94 5.61
N LYS A 107 -15.93 -3.35 6.34
CA LYS A 107 -16.09 -3.58 7.79
C LYS A 107 -16.29 -5.06 8.13
N ALA A 108 -17.10 -5.77 7.34
CA ALA A 108 -17.34 -7.20 7.55
C ALA A 108 -16.10 -8.06 7.23
N ALA A 109 -15.31 -7.66 6.23
CA ALA A 109 -14.13 -8.41 5.80
C ALA A 109 -12.89 -8.15 6.65
N CYS A 110 -12.67 -6.91 7.10
CA CYS A 110 -11.47 -6.49 7.80
C CYS A 110 -11.62 -6.65 9.33
N PRO A 111 -10.90 -7.57 9.98
CA PRO A 111 -10.99 -7.77 11.43
C PRO A 111 -10.37 -6.63 12.24
N GLY A 112 -9.67 -5.70 11.58
CA GLY A 112 -9.03 -4.57 12.25
C GLY A 112 -9.94 -3.36 12.46
N ILE A 113 -11.09 -3.33 11.79
CA ILE A 113 -12.07 -2.25 11.98
C ILE A 113 -12.89 -2.56 13.22
N ASP A 114 -12.95 -1.60 14.16
CA ASP A 114 -13.62 -1.74 15.46
C ASP A 114 -13.12 -2.95 16.29
N ALA A 115 -11.85 -3.35 16.10
CA ALA A 115 -11.19 -4.35 16.94
C ALA A 115 -11.06 -3.88 18.40
N GLU A 116 -10.87 -4.81 19.33
CA GLU A 116 -10.74 -4.47 20.76
C GLU A 116 -9.54 -3.56 21.04
N ASP A 117 -8.44 -3.74 20.31
CA ASP A 117 -7.22 -2.94 20.39
C ASP A 117 -7.23 -1.70 19.46
N ALA A 118 -8.38 -1.41 18.82
CA ALA A 118 -8.47 -0.38 17.80
C ALA A 118 -8.42 1.04 18.37
N LEU A 119 -7.42 1.80 17.91
CA LEU A 119 -7.29 3.23 18.21
C LEU A 119 -8.13 4.06 17.24
N LEU A 120 -8.61 5.21 17.71
CA LEU A 120 -9.32 6.16 16.86
C LEU A 120 -8.34 6.80 15.88
N ILE A 121 -8.46 6.46 14.60
CA ILE A 121 -7.78 7.16 13.51
C ILE A 121 -8.64 8.35 13.10
N ASP A 122 -8.16 9.55 13.36
CA ASP A 122 -8.91 10.77 13.10
C ASP A 122 -9.13 11.02 11.59
N GLY A 123 -10.18 11.78 11.27
CA GLY A 123 -10.56 12.05 9.90
C GLY A 123 -9.53 12.85 9.09
N GLN A 124 -8.62 13.60 9.73
CA GLN A 124 -7.53 14.29 9.03
C GLN A 124 -6.44 13.28 8.65
N THR A 125 -6.05 12.38 9.55
CA THR A 125 -5.12 11.29 9.24
C THR A 125 -5.64 10.40 8.11
N ILE A 126 -6.93 10.04 8.12
CA ILE A 126 -7.55 9.27 7.03
C ILE A 126 -7.44 10.03 5.70
N ARG A 127 -7.75 11.33 5.68
CA ARG A 127 -7.62 12.17 4.48
C ARG A 127 -6.18 12.20 3.97
N LEU A 128 -5.18 12.35 4.85
CA LEU A 128 -3.77 12.35 4.45
C LEU A 128 -3.38 11.04 3.76
N ASN A 129 -3.80 9.90 4.30
CA ASN A 129 -3.55 8.60 3.68
C ASN A 129 -4.21 8.49 2.30
N ILE A 130 -5.46 8.96 2.15
CA ILE A 130 -6.17 8.98 0.86
C ILE A 130 -5.43 9.85 -0.16
N PHE A 131 -4.93 11.02 0.24
CA PHE A 131 -4.17 11.89 -0.66
C PHE A 131 -2.82 11.28 -1.07
N ALA A 132 -2.15 10.59 -0.15
CA ALA A 132 -0.90 9.90 -0.43
C ALA A 132 -1.13 8.72 -1.40
N ASP A 133 -2.18 7.92 -1.21
CA ASP A 133 -2.57 6.85 -2.14
C ASP A 133 -2.91 7.36 -3.54
N ARG A 134 -3.62 8.48 -3.66
CA ARG A 134 -3.85 9.13 -4.96
C ARG A 134 -2.55 9.52 -5.65
N THR A 135 -1.54 9.90 -4.88
CA THR A 135 -0.21 10.24 -5.41
C THR A 135 0.50 8.98 -5.91
N SER A 136 0.52 7.90 -5.13
CA SER A 136 1.09 6.61 -5.57
C SER A 136 0.36 6.03 -6.77
N THR A 137 -0.96 6.17 -6.85
CA THR A 137 -1.79 5.70 -7.97
C THR A 137 -1.42 6.34 -9.31
N LYS A 138 -0.94 7.60 -9.32
CA LYS A 138 -0.40 8.23 -10.53
C LYS A 138 0.81 7.46 -11.08
N GLY A 139 1.58 6.85 -10.18
CA GLY A 139 2.76 6.07 -10.49
C GLY A 139 3.89 6.88 -11.14
N PHE A 140 4.98 6.19 -11.46
CA PHE A 140 6.07 6.72 -12.28
C PHE A 140 6.56 5.63 -13.24
N ARG A 141 7.22 6.04 -14.33
CA ARG A 141 7.63 5.15 -15.44
C ARG A 141 9.14 5.00 -15.59
N THR A 142 9.90 5.96 -15.08
CA THR A 142 11.36 6.00 -15.19
C THR A 142 11.96 6.42 -13.86
N TRP A 143 13.12 5.87 -13.54
CA TRP A 143 13.91 6.29 -12.39
C TRP A 143 15.26 6.85 -12.84
N PRO A 144 15.69 8.02 -12.32
CA PRO A 144 14.88 8.97 -11.55
C PRO A 144 13.77 9.60 -12.42
N PRO A 145 12.64 10.03 -11.83
CA PRO A 145 11.61 10.76 -12.56
C PRO A 145 12.15 12.08 -13.16
N SER A 146 11.60 12.53 -14.29
CA SER A 146 12.02 13.78 -14.97
C SER A 146 12.08 14.99 -14.04
N ASP A 147 11.11 15.09 -13.13
CA ASP A 147 10.94 16.23 -12.22
C ASP A 147 11.73 16.05 -10.92
N TYR A 148 12.32 14.87 -10.70
CA TYR A 148 13.04 14.51 -9.47
C TYR A 148 14.44 15.13 -9.41
N ARG A 149 15.03 15.45 -10.57
CA ARG A 149 16.36 16.08 -10.67
C ARG A 149 16.42 17.51 -10.13
N ILE A 150 15.29 18.13 -9.82
CA ILE A 150 15.20 19.53 -9.40
C ILE A 150 15.22 19.68 -7.85
N LYS A 151 15.06 18.59 -7.09
CA LYS A 151 14.93 18.62 -5.61
C LYS A 151 16.18 18.16 -4.83
N ARG A 152 17.35 18.08 -5.46
CA ARG A 152 18.63 17.83 -4.79
C ARG A 152 19.50 19.08 -4.79
#